data_AF-W9NUN2-F1
#
_entry.id   AF-W9NUN2-F1
#
_cell.length_a   1.000
_cell.length_b   1.000
_cell.length_c   1.000
_cell.angle_alpha   90.00
_cell.angle_beta   90.00
_cell.angle_gamma   90.00
#
_symmetry.space_group_name_H-M   'P 1'
#
loop_
_entity.id
_entity.type
_entity.pdbx_description
1 polymer ?
#
loop_
_entity_poly.entity_id
_entity_poly.type
_entity_poly.pdbx_seq_one_letter_code
_entity_poly.pdbx_strand_id
1 'polypeptide(L)'
;MDGSEYCGPDTTNAAVLSVELVVEPEYNGLSMEFILATRENFVNPDPIGIYLDGVQYAVDTLGHRMTAKSEYLASLIGITEPNNPSRSTQYDRSSPPLIMGLPAAPGAYTMIFAICDANNGLLDTGLMVKAGGCVDCDKGIKINYATTTTTVGPTPFVRTIQASGTISGTVVYGVPEDATTNTEEVATSTEVTATTTEAITSSEDSTTATTDVTVATTTSEDSTLVTGTTTASDPSTPTTSTQGGFTTIRRGCRA
;
A
#
# COMPACT_ATOMS: atom_id res chain seq x y z
N MET A 1 -12.08 5.73 27.94
CA MET A 1 -11.86 6.66 26.83
C MET A 1 -13.12 6.62 25.99
N ASP A 2 -13.69 7.77 25.63
CA ASP A 2 -14.88 7.82 24.80
C ASP A 2 -14.46 7.65 23.34
N GLY A 3 -14.96 6.61 22.68
CA GLY A 3 -14.61 6.32 21.28
C GLY A 3 -15.10 7.40 20.31
N SER A 4 -16.16 8.13 20.68
CA SER A 4 -16.75 9.18 19.82
C SER A 4 -15.79 10.34 19.56
N GLU A 5 -14.83 10.60 20.45
CA GLU A 5 -13.78 11.62 20.27
C GLU A 5 -12.92 11.33 19.03
N TYR A 6 -12.59 10.06 18.81
CA TYR A 6 -11.69 9.63 17.72
C TYR A 6 -12.43 9.08 16.51
N CYS A 7 -13.64 8.58 16.72
CA CYS A 7 -14.43 7.92 15.71
C CYS A 7 -15.52 8.81 15.10
N GLY A 8 -15.94 9.84 15.82
CA GLY A 8 -17.02 10.73 15.45
C GLY A 8 -18.34 10.38 16.15
N PRO A 9 -19.35 11.26 16.05
CA PRO A 9 -20.61 11.12 16.77
C PRO A 9 -21.51 9.99 16.24
N ASP A 10 -21.36 9.60 14.98
CA ASP A 10 -22.21 8.59 14.31
C ASP A 10 -21.65 7.16 14.43
N THR A 11 -20.77 6.94 15.40
CA THR A 11 -20.15 5.64 15.65
C THR A 11 -21.01 4.78 16.58
N THR A 12 -21.35 3.57 16.12
CA THR A 12 -22.11 2.58 16.89
C THR A 12 -21.26 1.98 18.00
N ASN A 13 -20.02 1.59 17.66
CA ASN A 13 -19.04 1.08 18.61
C ASN A 13 -17.62 1.38 18.13
N ALA A 14 -16.65 1.33 19.03
CA ALA A 14 -15.25 1.54 18.67
C ALA A 14 -14.32 0.71 19.55
N ALA A 15 -13.22 0.26 18.95
CA ALA A 15 -12.04 -0.18 19.68
C ALA A 15 -11.02 0.95 19.67
N VAL A 16 -10.67 1.46 20.86
CA VAL A 16 -9.66 2.51 21.03
C VAL A 16 -8.55 2.03 21.94
N LEU A 17 -7.31 2.10 21.46
CA LEU A 17 -6.11 1.78 22.20
C LEU A 17 -5.28 3.05 22.40
N SER A 18 -5.02 3.40 23.66
CA SER A 18 -4.11 4.48 24.05
C SER A 18 -2.76 3.92 24.46
N VAL A 19 -1.69 4.47 23.90
CA VAL A 19 -0.31 4.08 24.18
C VAL A 19 0.46 5.33 24.58
N GLU A 20 0.95 5.35 25.82
CA GLU A 20 1.94 6.33 26.25
C GLU A 20 3.33 5.81 25.86
N LEU A 21 4.14 6.67 25.24
CA LEU A 21 5.48 6.32 24.80
C LEU A 21 6.47 7.45 25.05
N VAL A 22 7.76 7.10 25.01
CA VAL A 22 8.86 8.06 25.05
C VAL A 22 9.74 7.86 23.82
N VAL A 23 9.98 8.94 23.09
CA VAL A 23 10.95 8.99 22.00
C VAL A 23 12.32 9.27 22.62
N GLU A 24 13.26 8.34 22.43
CA GLU A 24 14.62 8.46 22.97
C GLU A 24 15.45 9.52 22.22
N PRO A 25 16.49 10.11 22.83
CA PRO A 25 17.26 11.23 22.26
C PRO A 25 17.88 10.98 20.89
N GLU A 26 18.14 9.73 20.52
CA GLU A 26 18.69 9.34 19.22
C GLU A 26 17.68 9.36 18.07
N TYR A 27 16.38 9.48 18.35
CA TYR A 27 15.31 9.48 17.34
C TYR A 27 14.71 10.87 17.16
N ASN A 28 14.23 11.17 15.95
CA ASN A 28 13.51 12.41 15.62
C ASN A 28 12.08 12.15 15.10
N GLY A 29 11.59 10.92 15.23
CA GLY A 29 10.22 10.55 14.96
C GLY A 29 9.90 9.10 15.31
N LEU A 30 8.68 8.70 14.94
CA LEU A 30 8.18 7.32 15.05
C LEU A 30 7.93 6.75 13.66
N SER A 31 8.42 5.54 13.40
CA SER A 31 8.10 4.77 12.21
C SER A 31 6.98 3.81 12.56
N MET A 32 5.93 3.87 11.76
CA MET A 32 4.75 3.03 11.89
C MET A 32 4.62 2.17 10.66
N GLU A 33 4.54 0.86 10.88
CA GLU A 33 4.11 -0.11 9.88
C GLU A 33 2.72 -0.60 10.26
N PHE A 34 1.77 -0.56 9.33
CA PHE A 34 0.40 -0.94 9.61
C PHE A 34 -0.31 -1.60 8.42
N ILE A 35 -1.32 -2.40 8.74
CA ILE A 35 -2.23 -3.02 7.78
C ILE A 35 -3.65 -2.68 8.22
N LEU A 36 -4.40 -2.07 7.31
CA LEU A 36 -5.84 -1.89 7.44
C LEU A 36 -6.52 -3.08 6.77
N ALA A 37 -7.35 -3.81 7.51
CA ALA A 37 -8.10 -4.97 7.01
C ALA A 37 -9.59 -4.73 7.25
N THR A 38 -10.45 -5.16 6.34
CA THR A 38 -11.88 -4.81 6.42
C THR A 38 -12.77 -5.82 5.69
N ARG A 39 -13.97 -6.03 6.24
CA ARG A 39 -15.11 -6.66 5.57
C ARG A 39 -16.07 -5.62 5.01
N GLU A 40 -15.80 -4.35 5.23
CA GLU A 40 -16.64 -3.25 4.78
C GLU A 40 -16.82 -3.23 3.28
N ASN A 41 -18.00 -2.77 2.89
CA ASN A 41 -18.29 -2.40 1.51
C ASN A 41 -17.94 -0.91 1.26
N PHE A 42 -18.10 -0.46 0.03
CA PHE A 42 -17.87 0.95 -0.33
C PHE A 42 -19.09 1.86 -0.10
N VAL A 43 -20.12 1.42 0.63
CA VAL A 43 -21.28 2.25 0.93
C VAL A 43 -21.06 2.98 2.25
N ASN A 44 -20.89 2.23 3.35
CA ASN A 44 -20.74 2.75 4.70
C ASN A 44 -19.43 2.30 5.34
N PRO A 45 -18.26 2.68 4.80
CA PRO A 45 -17.02 2.10 5.27
C PRO A 45 -16.58 2.72 6.60
N ASP A 46 -16.21 1.85 7.52
CA ASP A 46 -15.60 2.18 8.80
C ASP A 46 -14.26 2.91 8.65
N PRO A 47 -14.09 4.05 9.35
CA PRO A 47 -12.83 4.75 9.38
C PRO A 47 -11.90 4.21 10.48
N ILE A 48 -10.59 4.30 10.23
CA ILE A 48 -9.56 4.11 11.27
C ILE A 48 -8.95 5.44 11.73
N GLY A 49 -8.26 5.38 12.85
CA GLY A 49 -7.53 6.47 13.49
C GLY A 49 -6.14 6.05 13.90
N ILE A 50 -5.14 6.86 13.55
CA ILE A 50 -3.78 6.78 14.11
C ILE A 50 -3.42 8.22 14.48
N TYR A 51 -3.47 8.51 15.78
CA TYR A 51 -3.21 9.84 16.31
C TYR A 51 -1.91 9.88 17.08
N LEU A 52 -1.20 11.00 16.98
CA LEU A 52 -0.09 11.37 17.86
C LEU A 52 -0.39 12.75 18.44
N ASP A 53 -0.50 12.85 19.77
CA ASP A 53 -0.89 14.06 20.49
C ASP A 53 -2.14 14.76 19.91
N GLY A 54 -3.14 13.94 19.54
CA GLY A 54 -4.41 14.39 18.99
C GLY A 54 -4.41 14.72 17.49
N VAL A 55 -3.26 14.66 16.81
CA VAL A 55 -3.18 14.87 15.35
C VAL A 55 -3.42 13.54 14.63
N GLN A 56 -4.41 13.48 13.74
CA GLN A 56 -4.72 12.30 12.90
C GLN A 56 -3.75 12.17 11.73
N TYR A 57 -3.17 10.98 11.56
CA TYR A 57 -2.24 10.69 10.47
C TYR A 57 -2.68 9.55 9.53
N ALA A 58 -3.65 8.73 9.93
CA ALA A 58 -4.24 7.72 9.05
C ALA A 58 -5.22 8.37 8.06
N VAL A 59 -4.67 9.04 7.05
CA VAL A 59 -5.42 9.71 5.99
C VAL A 59 -5.04 9.18 4.60
N ASP A 60 -5.97 9.21 3.66
CA ASP A 60 -5.73 8.91 2.26
C ASP A 60 -4.97 10.05 1.55
N THR A 61 -4.63 9.87 0.28
CA THR A 61 -3.94 10.88 -0.55
C THR A 61 -4.74 12.18 -0.74
N LEU A 62 -6.03 12.19 -0.42
CA LEU A 62 -6.88 13.38 -0.44
C LEU A 62 -7.03 14.02 0.96
N GLY A 63 -6.43 13.42 1.99
CA GLY A 63 -6.50 13.88 3.37
C GLY A 63 -7.75 13.43 4.12
N HIS A 64 -8.59 12.57 3.55
CA HIS A 64 -9.72 11.99 4.27
C HIS A 64 -9.25 10.86 5.17
N ARG A 65 -9.98 10.57 6.26
CA ARG A 65 -9.67 9.42 7.11
C ARG A 65 -9.66 8.13 6.29
N MET A 66 -8.70 7.27 6.58
CA MET A 66 -8.60 5.98 5.89
C MET A 66 -9.82 5.11 6.18
N THR A 67 -10.37 4.52 5.12
CA THR A 67 -11.51 3.60 5.13
C THR A 67 -11.31 2.50 4.08
N ALA A 68 -12.29 1.61 3.89
CA ALA A 68 -12.28 0.66 2.77
C ALA A 68 -12.20 1.32 1.37
N LYS A 69 -12.58 2.60 1.25
CA LYS A 69 -12.51 3.37 -0.01
C LYS A 69 -11.12 3.91 -0.33
N SER A 70 -10.20 3.95 0.63
CA SER A 70 -8.86 4.47 0.41
C SER A 70 -8.14 3.67 -0.67
N GLU A 71 -7.32 4.32 -1.48
CA GLU A 71 -6.58 3.74 -2.59
C GLU A 71 -5.70 2.56 -2.17
N TYR A 72 -5.24 2.54 -0.92
CA TYR A 72 -4.48 1.46 -0.31
C TYR A 72 -5.27 0.14 -0.19
N LEU A 73 -6.61 0.19 -0.29
CA LEU A 73 -7.51 -0.96 -0.25
C LEU A 73 -8.32 -1.12 -1.54
N ALA A 74 -8.89 -0.02 -2.05
CA ALA A 74 -9.81 -0.04 -3.18
C ALA A 74 -9.13 -0.22 -4.55
N SER A 75 -7.82 0.08 -4.65
CA SER A 75 -7.07 -0.08 -5.91
C SER A 75 -6.52 -1.49 -6.09
N LEU A 76 -5.84 -1.74 -7.21
CA LEU A 76 -5.20 -3.02 -7.54
C LEU A 76 -4.10 -3.45 -6.57
N ILE A 77 -3.67 -2.56 -5.66
CA ILE A 77 -2.67 -2.88 -4.62
C ILE A 77 -3.31 -3.51 -3.37
N GLY A 78 -4.63 -3.39 -3.21
CA GLY A 78 -5.35 -4.02 -2.11
C GLY A 78 -5.29 -5.54 -2.22
N ILE A 79 -5.09 -6.20 -1.09
CA ILE A 79 -4.99 -7.66 -1.02
C ILE A 79 -6.40 -8.23 -0.85
N THR A 80 -6.88 -8.89 -1.91
CA THR A 80 -8.09 -9.73 -1.90
C THR A 80 -7.71 -11.16 -2.29
N GLU A 81 -8.67 -12.09 -2.25
CA GLU A 81 -8.48 -13.41 -2.85
C GLU A 81 -8.05 -13.28 -4.34
N PRO A 82 -7.13 -14.12 -4.84
CA PRO A 82 -6.44 -15.23 -4.16
C PRO A 82 -5.17 -14.81 -3.38
N ASN A 83 -4.77 -13.54 -3.46
CA ASN A 83 -3.54 -13.02 -2.83
C ASN A 83 -3.68 -12.85 -1.31
N ASN A 84 -4.89 -12.99 -0.77
CA ASN A 84 -5.17 -13.16 0.65
C ASN A 84 -5.52 -14.63 0.96
N PRO A 85 -4.65 -15.60 0.64
CA PRO A 85 -5.03 -17.01 0.73
C PRO A 85 -5.45 -17.34 2.16
N SER A 86 -6.59 -18.03 2.28
CA SER A 86 -7.19 -18.42 3.56
C SER A 86 -7.56 -17.24 4.47
N ARG A 87 -7.72 -16.03 3.93
CA ARG A 87 -7.96 -14.81 4.72
C ARG A 87 -6.93 -14.70 5.84
N SER A 88 -5.65 -14.59 5.49
CA SER A 88 -4.54 -14.42 6.45
C SER A 88 -4.75 -13.29 7.47
N THR A 89 -5.53 -12.25 7.13
CA THR A 89 -5.97 -11.19 8.05
C THR A 89 -7.33 -11.47 8.72
N GLN A 90 -8.07 -12.48 8.27
CA GLN A 90 -9.46 -12.86 8.58
C GLN A 90 -10.54 -11.93 8.01
N TYR A 91 -10.16 -10.97 7.17
CA TYR A 91 -11.04 -10.02 6.49
C TYR A 91 -11.12 -10.29 4.97
N ASP A 92 -12.12 -9.72 4.29
CA ASP A 92 -12.31 -9.85 2.83
C ASP A 92 -11.23 -9.13 2.04
N ARG A 93 -10.75 -8.01 2.59
CA ARG A 93 -9.78 -7.12 1.96
C ARG A 93 -8.80 -6.60 3.00
N SER A 94 -7.56 -6.37 2.60
CA SER A 94 -6.61 -5.60 3.39
C SER A 94 -5.72 -4.73 2.51
N SER A 95 -5.09 -3.72 3.11
CA SER A 95 -3.97 -3.04 2.48
C SER A 95 -2.76 -3.98 2.39
N PRO A 96 -1.79 -3.71 1.51
CA PRO A 96 -0.43 -4.19 1.73
C PRO A 96 0.12 -3.58 3.05
N PRO A 97 1.25 -4.08 3.58
CA PRO A 97 1.95 -3.37 4.65
C PRO A 97 2.24 -1.93 4.23
N LEU A 98 1.76 -0.98 5.02
CA LEU A 98 1.95 0.45 4.82
C LEU A 98 2.97 0.96 5.83
N ILE A 99 3.82 1.89 5.42
CA ILE A 99 4.78 2.57 6.29
C ILE A 99 4.55 4.07 6.27
N MET A 100 4.71 4.70 7.42
CA MET A 100 4.65 6.15 7.58
C MET A 100 5.51 6.58 8.76
N GLY A 101 6.08 7.78 8.65
CA GLY A 101 6.79 8.47 9.71
C GLY A 101 5.92 9.53 10.37
N LEU A 102 5.93 9.54 11.70
CA LEU A 102 5.30 10.56 12.53
C LEU A 102 6.38 11.48 13.09
N PRO A 103 6.26 12.80 12.92
CA PRO A 103 7.21 13.74 13.51
C PRO A 103 7.05 13.75 15.03
N ALA A 104 8.12 13.37 15.74
CA ALA A 104 8.14 13.33 17.20
C ALA A 104 9.57 13.60 17.69
N ALA A 105 9.78 14.75 18.32
CA ALA A 105 11.06 15.06 18.95
C ALA A 105 11.29 14.16 20.17
N PRO A 106 12.50 14.08 20.75
CA PRO A 106 12.71 13.36 21.99
C PRO A 106 11.78 13.87 23.11
N GLY A 107 11.06 12.97 23.77
CA GLY A 107 10.05 13.35 24.75
C GLY A 107 8.93 12.33 24.94
N ALA A 108 7.98 12.63 25.82
CA ALA A 108 6.81 11.80 26.07
C ALA A 108 5.66 12.19 25.13
N TYR A 109 4.95 11.18 24.62
CA TYR A 109 3.85 11.33 23.66
C TYR A 109 2.71 10.37 23.98
N THR A 110 1.52 10.72 23.51
CA THR A 110 0.36 9.83 23.52
C THR A 110 -0.02 9.46 22.10
N MET A 111 -0.01 8.16 21.81
CA MET A 111 -0.55 7.59 20.59
C MET A 111 -1.93 7.01 20.82
N ILE A 112 -2.85 7.27 19.89
CA ILE A 112 -4.18 6.66 19.89
C ILE A 112 -4.38 5.89 18.59
N PHE A 113 -4.79 4.63 18.72
CA PHE A 113 -5.29 3.82 17.61
C PHE A 113 -6.80 3.65 17.78
N ALA A 114 -7.57 4.00 16.75
CA ALA A 114 -9.02 3.89 16.77
C ALA A 114 -9.50 3.05 15.58
N ILE A 115 -10.37 2.09 15.85
CA ILE A 115 -11.10 1.31 14.86
C ILE A 115 -12.57 1.57 15.15
N CYS A 116 -13.27 2.13 14.18
CA CYS A 116 -14.58 2.72 14.39
C CYS A 116 -15.61 1.96 13.56
N ASP A 117 -16.65 1.46 14.20
CA ASP A 117 -17.86 0.99 13.52
C ASP A 117 -18.78 2.19 13.32
N ALA A 118 -18.75 2.75 12.11
CA ALA A 118 -19.46 3.98 11.79
C ALA A 118 -20.76 3.70 11.05
N ASN A 119 -21.79 4.49 11.36
CA ASN A 119 -23.07 4.58 10.67
C ASN A 119 -24.07 3.44 10.89
N ASN A 120 -23.67 2.16 10.81
CA ASN A 120 -24.65 1.06 10.72
C ASN A 120 -24.46 -0.12 11.68
N GLY A 121 -23.33 -0.25 12.40
CA GLY A 121 -23.17 -1.36 13.34
C GLY A 121 -22.85 -2.70 12.68
N LEU A 122 -22.50 -2.72 11.39
CA LEU A 122 -22.43 -3.91 10.55
C LEU A 122 -21.11 -3.99 9.82
N LEU A 123 -20.60 -5.23 9.70
CA LEU A 123 -19.27 -5.51 9.16
C LEU A 123 -18.20 -4.87 10.05
N ASP A 124 -16.97 -5.31 9.85
CA ASP A 124 -15.91 -4.97 10.78
C ASP A 124 -14.65 -4.56 10.03
N THR A 125 -13.91 -3.68 10.67
CA THR A 125 -12.56 -3.29 10.30
C THR A 125 -11.56 -3.70 11.38
N GLY A 126 -10.32 -3.92 10.97
CA GLY A 126 -9.21 -4.32 11.81
C GLY A 126 -7.97 -3.52 11.47
N LEU A 127 -7.15 -3.25 12.48
CA LEU A 127 -5.88 -2.55 12.33
C LEU A 127 -4.77 -3.36 12.99
N MET A 128 -3.77 -3.74 12.19
CA MET A 128 -2.54 -4.35 12.69
C MET A 128 -1.45 -3.28 12.67
N VAL A 129 -0.72 -3.10 13.77
CA VAL A 129 0.28 -2.04 13.90
C VAL A 129 1.60 -2.57 14.47
N LYS A 130 2.69 -1.95 14.02
CA LYS A 130 4.03 -2.07 14.57
C LYS A 130 4.65 -0.68 14.57
N ALA A 131 5.30 -0.34 15.67
CA ALA A 131 5.87 0.99 15.90
C ALA A 131 7.33 0.87 16.35
N GLY A 132 8.14 1.87 16.03
CA GLY A 132 9.50 2.04 16.55
C GLY A 132 10.00 3.48 16.37
N GLY A 133 11.09 3.84 17.03
CA GLY A 133 11.77 5.12 16.76
C GLY A 133 12.40 5.14 15.37
N CYS A 134 12.48 6.30 14.75
CA CYS A 134 13.23 6.50 13.50
C CYS A 134 14.05 7.80 13.52
N VAL A 135 15.10 7.76 12.70
CA VAL A 135 15.85 8.92 12.25
C VAL A 135 15.46 9.13 10.78
N ASP A 136 15.09 10.34 10.41
CA ASP A 136 14.73 10.72 9.03
C ASP A 136 13.57 9.90 8.47
N CYS A 137 12.50 9.84 9.27
CA CYS A 137 11.31 9.05 8.99
C CYS A 137 10.65 9.39 7.64
N ASP A 138 10.07 8.38 7.00
CA ASP A 138 9.31 8.54 5.76
C ASP A 138 8.15 9.53 5.94
N LYS A 139 8.06 10.53 5.08
CA LYS A 139 6.90 11.44 5.09
C LYS A 139 5.75 10.81 4.31
N GLY A 140 4.56 10.88 4.89
CA GLY A 140 3.33 10.34 4.31
C GLY A 140 3.28 8.82 4.34
N ILE A 141 2.18 8.27 3.85
CA ILE A 141 1.94 6.83 3.81
C ILE A 141 2.46 6.26 2.48
N LYS A 142 3.31 5.24 2.60
CA LYS A 142 3.89 4.50 1.47
C LYS A 142 3.61 3.02 1.61
N ILE A 143 3.64 2.31 0.50
CA ILE A 143 3.63 0.85 0.53
C ILE A 143 5.02 0.36 0.93
N ASN A 144 5.11 -0.47 1.96
CA ASN A 144 6.35 -1.06 2.43
C ASN A 144 6.75 -2.26 1.56
N TYR A 145 7.12 -2.04 0.29
CA TYR A 145 7.64 -3.08 -0.59
C TYR A 145 9.17 -3.11 -0.57
N ALA A 146 9.74 -4.32 -0.55
CA ALA A 146 11.17 -4.50 -0.76
C ALA A 146 11.54 -4.09 -2.20
N THR A 147 12.77 -3.61 -2.39
CA THR A 147 13.32 -3.31 -3.72
C THR A 147 14.47 -4.25 -4.01
N THR A 148 14.41 -4.90 -5.18
CA THR A 148 15.50 -5.74 -5.68
C THR A 148 15.92 -5.25 -7.05
N THR A 149 17.23 -5.14 -7.25
CA THR A 149 17.83 -4.70 -8.51
C THR A 149 18.71 -5.82 -9.05
N THR A 150 18.52 -6.19 -10.32
CA THR A 150 19.29 -7.24 -10.97
C THR A 150 19.79 -6.74 -12.32
N THR A 151 21.05 -7.04 -12.64
CA THR A 151 21.61 -6.77 -13.96
C THR A 151 20.99 -7.71 -14.99
N VAL A 152 20.54 -7.15 -16.12
CA VAL A 152 19.90 -7.89 -17.22
C VAL A 152 20.56 -7.51 -18.54
N GLY A 153 20.11 -8.13 -19.64
CA GLY A 153 20.52 -7.75 -20.98
C GLY A 153 20.13 -6.29 -21.35
N PRO A 154 20.10 -5.94 -22.63
CA PRO A 154 19.93 -4.53 -23.05
C PRO A 154 18.58 -3.90 -22.67
N THR A 155 17.57 -4.72 -22.33
CA THR A 155 16.21 -4.24 -22.09
C THR A 155 15.91 -4.16 -20.59
N PRO A 156 15.73 -2.96 -20.01
CA PRO A 156 15.31 -2.82 -18.63
C PRO A 156 13.85 -3.27 -18.43
N PHE A 157 13.50 -3.60 -17.20
CA PHE A 157 12.11 -3.82 -16.81
C PHE A 157 11.84 -3.42 -15.35
N VAL A 158 10.56 -3.19 -15.05
CA VAL A 158 10.06 -3.09 -13.67
C VAL A 158 8.93 -4.10 -13.52
N ARG A 159 9.02 -4.95 -12.49
CA ARG A 159 7.98 -5.93 -12.17
C ARG A 159 7.66 -5.89 -10.69
N THR A 160 6.36 -5.89 -10.37
CA THR A 160 5.89 -5.96 -8.99
C THR A 160 5.42 -7.37 -8.66
N ILE A 161 5.96 -7.92 -7.58
CA ILE A 161 5.42 -9.09 -6.88
C ILE A 161 4.54 -8.53 -5.76
N GLN A 162 3.25 -8.79 -5.83
CA GLN A 162 2.26 -8.25 -4.89
C GLN A 162 2.48 -8.79 -3.48
N ALA A 163 2.11 -7.99 -2.47
CA ALA A 163 2.02 -8.46 -1.09
C ALA A 163 0.95 -9.55 -0.93
N SER A 164 1.12 -10.38 0.10
CA SER A 164 0.17 -11.43 0.44
C SER A 164 -0.03 -11.48 1.95
N GLY A 165 -1.26 -11.21 2.39
CA GLY A 165 -1.57 -11.10 3.81
C GLY A 165 -0.75 -10.04 4.53
N THR A 166 -0.01 -10.47 5.55
CA THR A 166 0.92 -9.61 6.30
C THR A 166 2.34 -9.58 5.72
N ILE A 167 2.57 -10.31 4.62
CA ILE A 167 3.88 -10.41 3.98
C ILE A 167 4.00 -9.30 2.92
N SER A 168 5.06 -8.50 3.05
CA SER A 168 5.42 -7.45 2.10
C SER A 168 5.64 -7.99 0.68
N GLY A 169 5.32 -7.17 -0.32
CA GLY A 169 5.63 -7.42 -1.72
C GLY A 169 7.04 -6.99 -2.11
N THR A 170 7.39 -7.11 -3.39
CA THR A 170 8.71 -6.72 -3.90
C THR A 170 8.61 -6.05 -5.26
N VAL A 171 9.27 -4.91 -5.43
CA VAL A 171 9.51 -4.29 -6.74
C VAL A 171 10.87 -4.73 -7.26
N VAL A 172 10.87 -5.35 -8.44
CA VAL A 172 12.07 -5.87 -9.10
C VAL A 172 12.42 -4.97 -10.29
N TYR A 173 13.63 -4.44 -10.27
CA TYR A 173 14.21 -3.63 -11.34
C TYR A 173 15.25 -4.46 -12.10
N GLY A 174 15.00 -4.70 -13.39
CA GLY A 174 16.02 -5.18 -14.32
C GLY A 174 16.74 -3.97 -14.92
N VAL A 175 18.04 -3.83 -14.66
CA VAL A 175 18.86 -2.71 -15.15
C VAL A 175 19.90 -3.26 -16.13
N PRO A 176 20.14 -2.64 -17.29
CA PRO A 176 21.13 -3.13 -18.24
C PRO A 176 22.53 -3.12 -17.63
N GLU A 177 23.38 -4.06 -18.07
CA GLU A 177 24.80 -4.01 -17.76
C GLU A 177 25.43 -2.76 -18.39
N ASP A 178 26.29 -2.05 -17.64
CA ASP A 178 27.04 -0.93 -18.19
C ASP A 178 27.91 -1.42 -19.35
N ALA A 179 27.84 -0.73 -20.49
CA ALA A 179 28.65 -1.08 -21.64
C ALA A 179 30.14 -0.98 -21.26
N THR A 180 30.82 -2.12 -21.17
CA THR A 180 32.28 -2.15 -21.03
C THR A 180 32.87 -1.49 -22.28
N THR A 181 33.43 -0.30 -22.10
CA THR A 181 34.11 0.41 -23.18
C THR A 181 35.44 -0.29 -23.42
N ASN A 182 35.45 -1.33 -24.26
CA ASN A 182 36.69 -1.82 -24.82
C ASN A 182 37.23 -0.73 -25.74
N THR A 183 38.24 0.00 -25.24
CA THR A 183 39.08 0.85 -26.09
C THR A 183 39.89 -0.10 -26.95
N GLU A 184 39.35 -0.51 -28.10
CA GLU A 184 40.14 -1.18 -29.12
C GLU A 184 41.17 -0.18 -29.63
N GLU A 185 42.44 -0.43 -29.32
CA GLU A 185 43.58 0.28 -29.88
C GLU A 185 43.64 -0.07 -31.38
N VAL A 186 43.07 0.79 -32.23
CA VAL A 186 43.08 0.61 -33.70
C VAL A 186 44.52 0.75 -34.20
N ALA A 187 45.19 -0.38 -34.40
CA ALA A 187 46.43 -0.42 -35.18
C ALA A 187 46.09 -0.06 -36.64
N THR A 188 46.53 1.13 -37.06
CA THR A 188 46.35 1.63 -38.43
C THR A 188 47.32 0.89 -39.36
N SER A 189 46.81 -0.02 -40.20
CA SER A 189 47.56 -0.56 -41.34
C SER A 189 47.03 0.07 -42.62
N THR A 190 47.89 0.83 -43.30
CA THR A 190 47.60 1.44 -44.59
C THR A 190 47.92 0.43 -45.70
N GLU A 191 46.90 -0.16 -46.32
CA GLU A 191 47.08 -0.80 -47.64
C GLU A 191 46.18 -0.13 -48.68
N VAL A 192 46.86 0.32 -49.73
CA VAL A 192 46.33 0.91 -50.96
C VAL A 192 46.04 -0.22 -51.94
N THR A 193 44.83 -0.32 -52.48
CA THR A 193 44.63 -0.90 -53.83
C THR A 193 43.36 -0.34 -54.47
N ALA A 194 43.44 -0.07 -55.77
CA ALA A 194 42.47 0.67 -56.57
C ALA A 194 41.56 -0.21 -57.45
N THR A 195 40.37 0.34 -57.77
CA THR A 195 39.52 0.15 -58.97
C THR A 195 38.87 -1.22 -59.27
N THR A 196 37.53 -1.28 -59.41
CA THR A 196 36.78 -1.08 -60.68
C THR A 196 35.27 -1.33 -60.48
N THR A 197 34.47 -0.54 -61.18
CA THR A 197 33.01 -0.47 -61.31
C THR A 197 32.35 -1.74 -61.86
N GLU A 198 31.13 -2.07 -61.43
CA GLU A 198 29.96 -2.29 -62.31
C GLU A 198 28.65 -2.42 -61.51
N ALA A 199 27.57 -1.95 -62.14
CA ALA A 199 26.24 -1.71 -61.59
C ALA A 199 25.25 -2.80 -62.01
N ILE A 200 24.23 -3.11 -61.19
CA ILE A 200 22.85 -3.37 -61.64
C ILE A 200 21.84 -3.42 -60.46
N THR A 201 20.92 -2.46 -60.49
CA THR A 201 19.43 -2.56 -60.43
C THR A 201 18.72 -3.52 -59.45
N SER A 202 17.81 -3.00 -58.62
CA SER A 202 16.35 -3.30 -58.66
C SER A 202 15.52 -2.51 -57.62
N SER A 203 14.56 -1.72 -58.14
CA SER A 203 13.14 -1.52 -57.75
C SER A 203 12.74 -1.49 -56.26
N GLU A 204 12.19 -0.36 -55.75
CA GLU A 204 10.74 -0.09 -55.53
C GLU A 204 10.13 -0.89 -54.35
N ASP A 205 9.26 -0.40 -53.48
CA ASP A 205 8.55 0.86 -53.25
C ASP A 205 7.79 0.71 -51.89
N SER A 206 7.43 1.83 -51.23
CA SER A 206 6.14 2.13 -50.54
C SER A 206 5.47 1.08 -49.61
N THR A 207 4.80 1.38 -48.47
CA THR A 207 4.25 2.60 -47.87
C THR A 207 3.83 2.34 -46.42
N THR A 208 3.73 3.43 -45.66
CA THR A 208 3.04 3.60 -44.38
C THR A 208 1.52 3.60 -44.55
N ALA A 209 0.78 3.01 -43.60
CA ALA A 209 -0.64 3.30 -43.41
C ALA A 209 -1.04 3.31 -41.92
N THR A 210 -1.59 4.45 -41.52
CA THR A 210 -2.16 4.82 -40.22
C THR A 210 -3.59 4.30 -40.10
N THR A 211 -4.04 3.93 -38.90
CA THR A 211 -5.48 3.77 -38.63
C THR A 211 -5.83 4.29 -37.23
N ASP A 212 -6.65 5.34 -37.22
CA ASP A 212 -7.43 5.83 -36.07
C ASP A 212 -8.50 4.80 -35.67
N VAL A 213 -8.73 4.64 -34.37
CA VAL A 213 -9.95 3.98 -33.86
C VAL A 213 -10.65 4.89 -32.85
N THR A 214 -11.84 5.30 -33.27
CA THR A 214 -12.88 6.07 -32.58
C THR A 214 -13.48 5.34 -31.39
N VAL A 215 -13.76 6.12 -30.35
CA VAL A 215 -14.60 5.81 -29.18
C VAL A 215 -16.08 5.83 -29.57
N ALA A 216 -16.86 4.85 -29.09
CA ALA A 216 -18.31 4.96 -28.98
C ALA A 216 -18.83 4.18 -27.76
N THR A 217 -19.79 4.80 -27.08
CA THR A 217 -20.30 4.54 -25.73
C THR A 217 -21.64 3.78 -25.74
N THR A 218 -21.91 3.07 -24.64
CA THR A 218 -23.23 2.72 -24.02
C THR A 218 -24.30 1.94 -24.80
N THR A 219 -24.89 0.91 -24.19
CA THR A 219 -26.24 0.95 -23.56
C THR A 219 -26.56 -0.38 -22.85
N SER A 220 -27.25 -0.27 -21.72
CA SER A 220 -27.68 -1.29 -20.75
C SER A 220 -29.06 -1.87 -21.06
N GLU A 221 -29.30 -3.13 -20.72
CA GLU A 221 -30.58 -3.80 -20.36
C GLU A 221 -30.19 -5.11 -19.65
N ASP A 222 -30.90 -5.79 -18.76
CA ASP A 222 -32.10 -5.64 -17.93
C ASP A 222 -32.05 -6.90 -17.03
N SER A 223 -32.43 -6.84 -15.75
CA SER A 223 -32.67 -8.07 -14.97
C SER A 223 -33.51 -7.79 -13.74
N THR A 224 -34.77 -8.20 -13.82
CA THR A 224 -35.63 -8.44 -12.67
C THR A 224 -35.49 -9.89 -12.19
N LEU A 225 -35.24 -10.11 -10.90
CA LEU A 225 -35.77 -11.29 -10.22
C LEU A 225 -36.01 -11.02 -8.73
N VAL A 226 -37.26 -11.19 -8.32
CA VAL A 226 -37.77 -11.22 -6.94
C VAL A 226 -37.61 -12.62 -6.37
N THR A 227 -37.22 -12.74 -5.09
CA THR A 227 -37.58 -13.75 -4.04
C THR A 227 -36.56 -13.53 -2.91
N GLY A 228 -36.81 -13.54 -1.60
CA GLY A 228 -37.91 -13.83 -0.70
C GLY A 228 -37.29 -13.84 0.72
N THR A 229 -38.04 -13.35 1.69
CA THR A 229 -37.76 -13.18 3.14
C THR A 229 -37.13 -14.36 3.89
N THR A 230 -36.30 -14.06 4.91
CA THR A 230 -36.48 -14.55 6.31
C THR A 230 -35.79 -13.63 7.33
N THR A 231 -36.53 -13.33 8.40
CA THR A 231 -36.12 -12.62 9.62
C THR A 231 -35.52 -13.63 10.60
N ALA A 232 -34.40 -13.29 11.23
CA ALA A 232 -33.99 -13.89 12.51
C ALA A 232 -33.20 -12.85 13.33
N SER A 233 -33.77 -12.51 14.48
CA SER A 233 -33.13 -11.70 15.52
C SER A 233 -32.53 -12.65 16.56
N ASP A 234 -31.32 -12.35 17.05
CA ASP A 234 -30.85 -12.85 18.36
C ASP A 234 -29.83 -11.86 18.97
N PRO A 235 -29.74 -11.76 20.31
CA PRO A 235 -29.31 -10.56 21.02
C PRO A 235 -27.81 -10.51 21.30
N SER A 236 -27.31 -9.29 21.31
CA SER A 236 -25.97 -8.91 21.73
C SER A 236 -25.77 -9.08 23.25
N THR A 237 -24.66 -9.71 23.62
CA THR A 237 -24.11 -9.72 24.99
C THR A 237 -23.05 -8.63 25.07
N PRO A 238 -23.04 -7.73 26.08
CA PRO A 238 -21.99 -6.74 26.21
C PRO A 238 -20.75 -7.38 26.85
N THR A 239 -19.63 -7.40 26.14
CA THR A 239 -18.31 -7.72 26.71
C THR A 239 -17.68 -6.46 27.30
N THR A 240 -17.44 -6.51 28.61
CA THR A 240 -16.71 -5.49 29.38
C THR A 240 -15.28 -5.33 28.86
N SER A 241 -14.87 -4.10 28.57
CA SER A 241 -13.49 -3.77 28.21
C SER A 241 -12.56 -3.93 29.41
N THR A 242 -11.56 -4.81 29.31
CA THR A 242 -10.48 -4.94 30.29
C THR A 242 -9.42 -3.87 30.03
N GLN A 243 -9.11 -3.09 31.07
CA GLN A 243 -8.04 -2.09 31.09
C GLN A 243 -6.68 -2.76 30.86
N GLY A 244 -6.01 -2.41 29.75
CA GLY A 244 -4.68 -2.94 29.41
C GLY A 244 -3.61 -2.42 30.36
N GLY A 245 -2.81 -3.34 30.90
CA GLY A 245 -1.68 -3.05 31.80
C GLY A 245 -0.45 -2.51 31.07
N PHE A 246 0.36 -1.76 31.81
CA PHE A 246 1.65 -1.20 31.40
C PHE A 246 2.58 -2.27 30.81
N THR A 247 3.15 -2.01 29.63
CA THR A 247 4.28 -2.77 29.10
C THR A 247 5.43 -1.82 28.80
N THR A 248 6.47 -1.84 29.63
CA THR A 248 7.75 -1.22 29.32
C THR A 248 8.50 -2.13 28.33
N ILE A 249 8.62 -1.71 27.07
CA ILE A 249 9.48 -2.41 26.10
C ILE A 249 10.92 -1.95 26.30
N ARG A 250 11.73 -2.74 27.01
CA ARG A 250 13.19 -2.60 27.00
C ARG A 250 13.77 -3.63 26.02
N ARG A 251 14.14 -3.21 24.81
CA ARG A 251 15.02 -4.05 23.98
C ARG A 251 16.46 -3.72 24.32
N GLY A 252 17.10 -4.63 25.07
CA GLY A 252 18.54 -4.64 25.21
C GLY A 252 19.18 -5.10 23.91
N CYS A 253 19.90 -4.21 23.23
CA CYS A 253 20.88 -4.63 22.24
C CYS A 253 22.06 -5.28 22.97
N ARG A 254 22.30 -6.57 22.71
CA ARG A 254 23.56 -7.21 23.10
C ARG A 254 24.57 -6.91 22.00
N ALA A 255 25.72 -6.36 22.39
CA ALA A 255 26.86 -6.03 21.55
C ALA A 255 27.40 -7.25 20.80
#